data_AF-A0A480ZVR0-F1
#
_entry.id   AF-A0A480ZVR0-F1
#
_cell.length_a   1.000
_cell.length_b   1.000
_cell.length_c   1.000
_cell.angle_alpha   90.00
_cell.angle_beta   90.00
_cell.angle_gamma   90.00
#
_symmetry.space_group_name_H-M   'P 1'
#
loop_
_entity.id
_entity.type
_entity.pdbx_description
1 polymer ?
#
loop_
_entity_poly.entity_id
_entity_poly.type
_entity_poly.pdbx_seq_one_letter_code
_entity_poly.pdbx_strand_id
1 'polypeptide(L)'
;MICICHLFFLSEPGFEQFKVSERLHGNWIRLYLEENNSEVLFNLGTKVRRQYLDALRTLSLSLSRQTAQYDVYSMVVGTVVVLEVLALLLLSVPHALSSEAELEVPLLSPMFSLLFYLVLLVLSALHVIVCTSVDSSCYLCSLSWLTAGGVMVLISALLCAVISAVTKVLASGKLPSKNPAHSSSRWSELDLLILLGTLGHVLSLGASSFIEEEHQTWYFLVNTLCLALCHEMYRNCFLEDSGAPKRCLHAEEEFDRATQAPRGRGTDWDTLEIDKVSTGPSPLEVLRDHERWMVLASPWVILTCCRLLRSLNQTGVQWAHRPDLGHWLTSPDHKAELSALAALSLVMTFVLVQRRCSVASKVAMAFGLLGVYCYRVALGNVLFPWQQDNKDISKGITEARFVYVFVLGILFTGTKDLLKSQVLAADSTVRTVGLWEVHSGLVLLAALLSRPHNLPVLVLSLLVQTIMTQFVWRPLRHSTAEVTVMHYWFGQAFFYFQVGFHHCG
;
A
#
# COMPACT_ATOMS: atom_id res chain seq x y z
N MET A 1 -33.94 5.17 0.85
CA MET A 1 -33.17 4.34 -0.10
C MET A 1 -33.78 2.94 -0.25
N ILE A 2 -34.07 2.22 0.84
CA ILE A 2 -34.71 0.89 0.81
C ILE A 2 -36.09 0.91 0.10
N CYS A 3 -36.93 1.93 0.33
CA CYS A 3 -38.21 2.06 -0.40
C CYS A 3 -38.08 2.34 -1.90
N ILE A 4 -36.97 2.93 -2.36
CA ILE A 4 -36.76 3.25 -3.79
C ILE A 4 -36.29 2.00 -4.52
N CYS A 5 -35.38 1.22 -3.93
CA CYS A 5 -34.99 -0.10 -4.45
C CYS A 5 -36.17 -1.07 -4.50
N HIS A 6 -37.04 -1.05 -3.48
CA HIS A 6 -38.21 -1.93 -3.45
C HIS A 6 -39.25 -1.57 -4.51
N LEU A 7 -39.40 -0.28 -4.86
CA LEU A 7 -40.30 0.15 -5.94
C LEU A 7 -39.76 -0.20 -7.33
N PHE A 8 -38.43 -0.09 -7.52
CA PHE A 8 -37.77 -0.41 -8.78
C PHE A 8 -37.80 -1.92 -9.08
N PHE A 9 -37.59 -2.75 -8.06
CA PHE A 9 -37.65 -4.21 -8.18
C PHE A 9 -39.06 -4.73 -8.54
N LEU A 10 -40.11 -4.04 -8.07
CA LEU A 10 -41.51 -4.37 -8.38
C LEU A 10 -41.91 -4.05 -9.83
N SER A 11 -41.17 -3.18 -10.54
CA SER A 11 -41.45 -2.80 -11.93
C SER A 11 -40.57 -3.51 -12.96
N GLU A 12 -39.67 -4.39 -12.54
CA GLU A 12 -38.81 -5.15 -13.46
C GLU A 12 -39.60 -6.20 -14.25
N PRO A 13 -39.41 -6.30 -15.58
CA PRO A 13 -40.15 -7.23 -16.43
C PRO A 13 -39.95 -8.70 -16.03
N GLY A 14 -38.78 -9.06 -15.51
CA GLY A 14 -38.50 -10.41 -15.00
C GLY A 14 -39.28 -10.74 -13.73
N PHE A 15 -39.57 -9.75 -12.88
CA PHE A 15 -40.34 -9.94 -11.65
C PHE A 15 -41.83 -10.10 -11.92
N GLU A 16 -42.37 -9.36 -12.90
CA GLU A 16 -43.74 -9.56 -13.37
C GLU A 16 -43.92 -10.93 -14.04
N GLN A 17 -42.94 -11.39 -14.83
CA GLN A 17 -42.94 -12.76 -15.37
C GLN A 17 -42.90 -13.83 -14.27
N PHE A 18 -42.14 -13.60 -13.20
CA PHE A 18 -42.12 -14.48 -12.02
C PHE A 18 -43.49 -14.54 -11.33
N LYS A 19 -44.15 -13.41 -11.09
CA LYS A 19 -45.52 -13.37 -10.52
C LYS A 19 -46.55 -14.10 -11.38
N VAL A 20 -46.47 -13.95 -12.71
CA VAL A 20 -47.35 -14.66 -13.64
C VAL A 20 -47.08 -16.17 -13.56
N SER A 21 -45.82 -16.58 -13.48
CA SER A 21 -45.42 -17.98 -13.31
C SER A 21 -45.93 -18.58 -12.00
N GLU A 22 -45.89 -17.82 -10.91
CA GLU A 22 -46.41 -18.21 -9.59
C GLU A 22 -47.92 -18.46 -9.61
N ARG A 23 -48.69 -17.57 -10.25
CA ARG A 23 -50.15 -17.78 -10.41
C ARG A 23 -50.46 -19.02 -11.24
N LEU A 24 -49.71 -19.25 -12.33
CA LEU A 24 -49.88 -20.42 -13.18
C LEU A 24 -49.47 -21.72 -12.47
N HIS A 25 -48.47 -21.66 -11.62
CA HIS A 25 -48.07 -22.77 -10.75
C HIS A 25 -49.16 -23.10 -9.72
N GLY A 26 -49.77 -22.09 -9.08
CA GLY A 26 -50.91 -22.31 -8.19
C GLY A 26 -52.09 -22.99 -8.88
N ASN A 27 -52.40 -22.57 -10.11
CA ASN A 27 -53.44 -23.22 -10.93
C ASN A 27 -53.08 -24.67 -11.30
N TRP A 28 -51.80 -24.93 -11.60
CA TRP A 28 -51.31 -26.28 -11.86
C TRP A 28 -51.42 -27.19 -10.63
N ILE A 29 -51.06 -26.70 -9.43
CA ILE A 29 -51.21 -27.43 -8.17
C ILE A 29 -52.68 -27.75 -7.90
N ARG A 30 -53.57 -26.79 -8.12
CA ARG A 30 -55.02 -27.00 -7.93
C ARG A 30 -55.56 -28.09 -8.87
N LEU A 31 -55.18 -28.05 -10.16
CA LEU A 31 -55.58 -29.07 -11.14
C LEU A 31 -54.95 -30.45 -10.86
N TYR A 32 -53.75 -30.47 -10.28
CA TYR A 32 -53.09 -31.69 -9.82
C TYR A 32 -53.88 -32.36 -8.68
N LEU A 33 -54.40 -31.56 -7.74
CA LEU A 33 -55.21 -32.04 -6.62
C LEU A 33 -56.63 -32.47 -7.04
N GLU A 34 -57.16 -31.92 -8.13
CA GLU A 34 -58.51 -32.21 -8.67
C GLU A 34 -58.55 -33.42 -9.65
N GLU A 35 -57.47 -34.23 -9.74
CA GLU A 35 -57.36 -35.48 -10.54
C GLU A 35 -57.78 -35.37 -12.04
N ASN A 36 -57.51 -34.24 -12.68
CA ASN A 36 -57.88 -34.01 -14.08
C ASN A 36 -56.82 -34.54 -15.08
N ASN A 37 -57.26 -34.89 -16.30
CA ASN A 37 -56.51 -35.56 -17.39
C ASN A 37 -54.98 -35.32 -17.41
N SER A 38 -54.20 -36.40 -17.38
CA SER A 38 -52.73 -36.40 -17.22
C SER A 38 -51.97 -35.59 -18.28
N GLU A 39 -52.49 -35.52 -19.51
CA GLU A 39 -51.84 -34.82 -20.62
C GLU A 39 -51.93 -33.29 -20.50
N VAL A 40 -53.09 -32.76 -20.08
CA VAL A 40 -53.28 -31.32 -19.87
C VAL A 40 -52.42 -30.84 -18.70
N LEU A 41 -52.37 -31.64 -17.63
CA LEU A 41 -51.56 -31.37 -16.45
C LEU A 41 -50.06 -31.38 -16.78
N PHE A 42 -49.60 -32.32 -17.60
CA PHE A 42 -48.21 -32.40 -18.05
C PHE A 42 -47.83 -31.21 -18.95
N ASN A 43 -48.69 -30.85 -19.90
CA ASN A 43 -48.46 -29.70 -20.79
C ASN A 43 -48.46 -28.37 -20.02
N LEU A 44 -49.32 -28.22 -19.02
CA LEU A 44 -49.33 -27.05 -18.15
C LEU A 44 -48.09 -26.99 -17.25
N GLY A 45 -47.66 -28.12 -16.68
CA GLY A 45 -46.46 -28.20 -15.85
C GLY A 45 -45.19 -27.87 -16.63
N THR A 46 -45.06 -28.36 -17.86
CA THR A 46 -43.92 -28.00 -18.74
C THR A 46 -43.94 -26.52 -19.12
N LYS A 47 -45.12 -25.92 -19.30
CA LYS A 47 -45.28 -24.47 -19.55
C LYS A 47 -44.87 -23.63 -18.33
N VAL A 48 -45.31 -24.00 -17.13
CA VAL A 48 -44.93 -23.34 -15.87
C VAL A 48 -43.41 -23.39 -15.67
N ARG A 49 -42.80 -24.56 -15.87
CA ARG A 49 -41.34 -24.73 -15.77
C ARG A 49 -40.58 -23.83 -16.75
N ARG A 50 -41.01 -23.76 -18.01
CA ARG A 50 -40.37 -22.87 -19.01
C ARG A 50 -40.48 -21.40 -18.60
N GLN A 51 -41.65 -20.95 -18.15
CA GLN A 51 -41.84 -19.56 -17.75
C GLN A 51 -41.02 -19.17 -16.52
N TYR A 52 -40.87 -20.07 -15.53
CA TYR A 52 -39.94 -19.83 -14.42
C TYR A 52 -38.49 -19.71 -14.88
N LEU A 53 -38.04 -20.59 -15.78
CA LEU A 53 -36.68 -20.52 -16.32
C LEU A 53 -36.44 -19.22 -17.11
N ASP A 54 -37.42 -18.79 -17.89
CA ASP A 54 -37.33 -17.53 -18.64
C ASP A 54 -37.36 -16.31 -17.70
N ALA A 55 -38.23 -16.31 -16.69
CA ALA A 55 -38.25 -15.25 -15.65
C ALA A 55 -36.91 -15.18 -14.90
N LEU A 56 -36.35 -16.32 -14.51
CA LEU A 56 -35.03 -16.39 -13.86
C LEU A 56 -33.90 -15.89 -14.78
N ARG A 57 -33.93 -16.23 -16.07
CA ARG A 57 -32.95 -15.69 -17.04
C ARG A 57 -33.08 -14.19 -17.18
N THR A 58 -34.30 -13.66 -17.31
CA THR A 58 -34.53 -12.21 -17.43
C THR A 58 -34.10 -11.48 -16.16
N LEU A 59 -34.42 -12.00 -14.98
CA LEU A 59 -33.94 -11.45 -13.71
C LEU A 59 -32.42 -11.51 -13.59
N SER A 60 -31.79 -12.62 -13.99
CA SER A 60 -30.33 -12.77 -14.01
C SER A 60 -29.67 -11.77 -14.97
N LEU A 61 -30.26 -11.51 -16.14
CA LEU A 61 -29.76 -10.54 -17.11
C LEU A 61 -29.93 -9.10 -16.63
N SER A 62 -31.09 -8.76 -16.06
CA SER A 62 -31.32 -7.46 -15.43
C SER A 62 -30.35 -7.22 -14.28
N LEU A 63 -30.18 -8.21 -13.40
CA LEU A 63 -29.23 -8.14 -12.29
C LEU A 63 -27.81 -7.96 -12.83
N SER A 64 -27.38 -8.77 -13.79
CA SER A 64 -26.07 -8.64 -14.43
C SER A 64 -25.88 -7.26 -15.05
N ARG A 65 -26.93 -6.66 -15.63
CA ARG A 65 -26.87 -5.33 -16.24
C ARG A 65 -26.80 -4.21 -15.20
N GLN A 66 -27.48 -4.37 -14.06
CA GLN A 66 -27.43 -3.42 -12.94
C GLN A 66 -26.12 -3.52 -12.17
N THR A 67 -25.60 -4.73 -11.95
CA THR A 67 -24.30 -4.95 -11.29
C THR A 67 -23.11 -4.62 -12.19
N ALA A 68 -23.31 -4.52 -13.51
CA ALA A 68 -22.27 -4.21 -14.49
C ALA A 68 -22.36 -2.77 -15.06
N GLN A 69 -23.04 -1.84 -14.39
CA GLN A 69 -22.88 -0.40 -14.70
C GLN A 69 -21.50 0.07 -14.22
N TYR A 70 -20.46 -0.36 -14.93
CA TYR A 70 -19.11 0.12 -14.71
C TYR A 70 -18.96 1.48 -15.38
N ASP A 71 -18.38 2.43 -14.67
CA ASP A 71 -17.86 3.65 -15.29
C ASP A 71 -16.59 3.30 -16.05
N VAL A 72 -16.78 2.76 -17.26
CA VAL A 72 -15.68 2.30 -18.13
C VAL A 72 -14.68 3.43 -18.38
N TYR A 73 -15.16 4.67 -18.53
CA TYR A 73 -14.29 5.82 -18.76
C TYR A 73 -13.37 6.07 -17.55
N SER A 74 -13.92 6.17 -16.34
CA SER A 74 -13.11 6.37 -15.14
C SER A 74 -12.19 5.18 -14.84
N MET A 75 -12.64 3.95 -15.11
CA MET A 75 -11.80 2.76 -14.97
C MET A 75 -10.61 2.80 -15.95
N VAL A 76 -10.84 3.09 -17.23
CA VAL A 76 -9.78 3.19 -18.24
C VAL A 76 -8.77 4.28 -17.87
N VAL A 77 -9.23 5.45 -17.44
CA VAL A 77 -8.36 6.54 -16.99
C VAL A 77 -7.50 6.10 -15.79
N GLY A 78 -8.09 5.42 -14.81
CA GLY A 78 -7.36 4.87 -13.67
C GLY A 78 -6.30 3.84 -14.08
N THR A 79 -6.65 2.91 -14.97
CA THR A 79 -5.73 1.90 -15.48
C THR A 79 -4.56 2.51 -16.25
N VAL A 80 -4.80 3.53 -17.08
CA VAL A 80 -3.73 4.23 -17.81
C VAL A 80 -2.73 4.86 -16.83
N VAL A 81 -3.21 5.57 -15.80
CA VAL A 81 -2.34 6.17 -14.78
C VAL A 81 -1.49 5.12 -14.07
N VAL A 82 -2.08 3.98 -13.67
CA VAL A 82 -1.36 2.89 -13.01
C VAL A 82 -0.29 2.31 -13.93
N LEU A 83 -0.60 2.06 -15.20
CA LEU A 83 0.34 1.52 -16.18
C LEU A 83 1.48 2.50 -16.48
N GLU A 84 1.21 3.80 -16.58
CA GLU A 84 2.25 4.81 -16.79
C GLU A 84 3.24 4.87 -15.62
N VAL A 85 2.73 4.85 -14.38
CA VAL A 85 3.56 4.81 -13.17
C VAL A 85 4.40 3.54 -13.13
N LEU A 86 3.80 2.37 -13.41
CA LEU A 86 4.52 1.11 -13.45
C LEU A 86 5.58 1.06 -14.56
N ALA A 87 5.29 1.63 -15.74
CA ALA A 87 6.25 1.74 -16.83
C ALA A 87 7.44 2.64 -16.45
N LEU A 88 7.19 3.77 -15.77
CA LEU A 88 8.26 4.61 -15.23
C LEU A 88 9.11 3.86 -14.21
N LEU A 89 8.49 3.13 -13.28
CA LEU A 89 9.20 2.32 -12.31
C LEU A 89 10.08 1.29 -13.03
N LEU A 90 9.53 0.52 -13.97
CA LEU A 90 10.26 -0.50 -14.73
C LEU A 90 11.44 0.08 -15.52
N LEU A 91 11.28 1.27 -16.11
CA LEU A 91 12.36 1.95 -16.85
C LEU A 91 13.43 2.55 -15.93
N SER A 92 13.03 2.98 -14.72
CA SER A 92 13.94 3.55 -13.74
C SER A 92 14.78 2.49 -13.01
N VAL A 93 14.25 1.28 -12.85
CA VAL A 93 14.89 0.18 -12.10
C VAL A 93 16.27 -0.18 -12.66
N PRO A 94 16.45 -0.52 -13.96
CA PRO A 94 17.76 -0.85 -14.52
C PRO A 94 18.79 0.26 -14.41
N HIS A 95 18.35 1.50 -14.59
CA HIS A 95 19.24 2.65 -14.57
C HIS A 95 19.70 2.94 -13.14
N ALA A 96 18.79 2.87 -12.18
CA ALA A 96 19.10 3.18 -10.80
C ALA A 96 19.80 2.05 -10.04
N LEU A 97 19.76 0.82 -10.58
CA LEU A 97 20.58 -0.32 -10.17
C LEU A 97 22.02 -0.26 -10.71
N SER A 98 22.26 0.51 -11.79
CA SER A 98 23.62 0.74 -12.28
C SER A 98 24.30 1.83 -11.46
N SER A 99 25.55 1.61 -11.05
CA SER A 99 26.32 2.50 -10.14
C SER A 99 26.59 3.91 -10.66
N GLU A 100 26.14 4.23 -11.87
CA GLU A 100 26.15 5.58 -12.45
C GLU A 100 24.74 5.96 -12.90
N ALA A 101 23.95 6.54 -11.99
CA ALA A 101 22.69 7.17 -12.37
C ALA A 101 22.19 8.15 -11.30
N GLU A 102 22.61 9.40 -11.40
CA GLU A 102 21.74 10.51 -10.99
C GLU A 102 20.59 10.55 -11.99
N LEU A 103 19.51 9.83 -11.69
CA LEU A 103 18.24 10.01 -12.39
C LEU A 103 17.62 11.33 -11.91
N GLU A 104 18.23 12.45 -12.29
CA GLU A 104 17.49 13.68 -12.48
C GLU A 104 16.57 13.43 -13.68
N VAL A 105 15.36 12.92 -13.45
CA VAL A 105 14.26 13.14 -14.40
C VAL A 105 13.95 14.62 -14.24
N PRO A 106 14.41 15.52 -15.14
CA PRO A 106 14.11 16.92 -14.98
C PRO A 106 12.66 17.07 -15.41
N LEU A 107 11.70 16.86 -14.49
CA LEU A 107 10.26 16.93 -14.74
C LEU A 107 9.84 18.25 -15.38
N LEU A 108 10.63 19.31 -15.22
CA LEU A 108 10.43 20.61 -15.87
C LEU A 108 10.66 20.58 -17.39
N SER A 109 11.60 19.81 -17.93
CA SER A 109 11.90 19.80 -19.37
C SER A 109 10.78 19.15 -20.23
N PRO A 110 10.19 18.00 -19.83
CA PRO A 110 9.05 17.38 -20.52
C PRO A 110 7.77 18.23 -20.51
N MET A 111 7.56 19.09 -19.49
CA MET A 111 6.40 20.00 -19.41
C MET A 111 6.38 21.08 -20.49
N PHE A 112 7.52 21.34 -21.13
CA PHE A 112 7.62 22.27 -22.26
C PHE A 112 7.73 21.57 -23.62
N SER A 113 7.58 20.24 -23.68
CA SER A 113 7.61 19.48 -24.93
C SER A 113 6.30 19.66 -25.72
N LEU A 114 6.41 19.77 -27.05
CA LEU A 114 5.25 19.78 -27.95
C LEU A 114 4.32 18.57 -27.73
N LEU A 115 4.92 17.41 -27.39
CA LEU A 115 4.20 16.18 -27.10
C LEU A 115 3.26 16.32 -25.91
N PHE A 116 3.67 17.03 -24.86
CA PHE A 116 2.85 17.24 -23.65
C PHE A 116 1.58 18.02 -23.99
N TYR A 117 1.70 19.13 -24.71
CA TYR A 117 0.56 19.94 -25.12
C TYR A 117 -0.37 19.22 -26.10
N LEU A 118 0.18 18.41 -27.02
CA LEU A 118 -0.60 17.63 -27.97
C LEU A 118 -1.44 16.55 -27.26
N VAL A 119 -0.83 15.81 -26.34
CA VAL A 119 -1.51 14.76 -25.56
C VAL A 119 -2.59 15.39 -24.66
N LEU A 120 -2.28 16.51 -24.00
CA LEU A 120 -3.26 17.23 -23.18
C LEU A 120 -4.47 17.70 -24.01
N LEU A 121 -4.22 18.20 -25.23
CA LEU A 121 -5.29 18.61 -26.15
C LEU A 121 -6.16 17.43 -26.55
N VAL A 122 -5.56 16.29 -26.90
CA VAL A 122 -6.29 15.07 -27.27
C VAL A 122 -7.12 14.53 -26.10
N LEU A 123 -6.55 14.46 -24.89
CA LEU A 123 -7.28 14.03 -23.69
C LEU A 123 -8.44 14.96 -23.37
N SER A 124 -8.23 16.27 -23.50
CA SER A 124 -9.29 17.27 -23.30
C SER A 124 -10.41 17.12 -24.32
N ALA A 125 -10.09 16.88 -25.59
CA ALA A 125 -11.09 16.62 -26.64
C ALA A 125 -11.87 15.34 -26.38
N LEU A 126 -11.19 14.25 -26.00
CA LEU A 126 -11.82 12.98 -25.63
C LEU A 126 -12.75 13.16 -24.41
N HIS A 127 -12.31 13.89 -23.39
CA HIS A 127 -13.12 14.18 -22.20
C HIS A 127 -14.40 14.96 -22.56
N VAL A 128 -14.29 15.99 -23.41
CA VAL A 128 -15.46 16.75 -23.90
C VAL A 128 -16.41 15.84 -24.67
N ILE A 129 -15.91 14.98 -25.57
CA ILE A 129 -16.74 14.06 -26.37
C ILE A 129 -17.48 13.07 -25.45
N VAL A 130 -16.79 12.49 -24.47
CA VAL A 130 -17.40 11.55 -23.53
C VAL A 130 -18.43 12.26 -22.66
N CYS A 131 -18.10 13.38 -22.03
CA CYS A 131 -19.00 14.07 -21.11
C CYS A 131 -20.18 14.78 -21.79
N THR A 132 -20.14 14.97 -23.11
CA THR A 132 -21.29 15.47 -23.90
C THR A 132 -22.14 14.35 -24.49
N SER A 133 -21.74 13.09 -24.32
CA SER A 133 -22.51 11.94 -24.79
C SER A 133 -23.71 11.66 -23.87
N VAL A 134 -24.87 11.42 -24.51
CA VAL A 134 -26.20 11.40 -23.89
C VAL A 134 -26.38 10.29 -22.83
N ASP A 135 -25.54 9.24 -22.84
CA ASP A 135 -25.67 8.06 -21.99
C ASP A 135 -24.54 7.90 -20.94
N SER A 136 -23.67 8.90 -20.75
CA SER A 136 -22.49 8.75 -19.88
C SER A 136 -22.72 9.27 -18.44
N SER A 137 -23.15 8.38 -17.53
CA SER A 137 -23.11 8.65 -16.09
C SER A 137 -21.70 8.39 -15.52
N CYS A 138 -20.71 9.16 -15.98
CA CYS A 138 -19.31 9.00 -15.57
C CYS A 138 -18.94 9.90 -14.37
N TYR A 139 -18.24 9.35 -13.38
CA TYR A 139 -17.74 10.06 -12.21
C TYR A 139 -16.80 11.21 -12.60
N LEU A 140 -15.87 10.99 -13.53
CA LEU A 140 -14.96 12.03 -14.01
C LEU A 140 -15.70 13.24 -14.64
N CYS A 141 -16.87 13.02 -15.24
CA CYS A 141 -17.70 14.10 -15.80
C CYS A 141 -18.49 14.85 -14.73
N SER A 142 -18.70 14.26 -13.55
CA SER A 142 -19.31 14.92 -12.39
C SER A 142 -18.35 15.83 -11.61
N LEU A 143 -17.04 15.69 -11.86
CA LEU A 143 -16.01 16.48 -11.21
C LEU A 143 -15.90 17.88 -11.81
N SER A 144 -15.28 18.79 -11.06
CA SER A 144 -14.95 20.11 -11.60
C SER A 144 -13.96 19.98 -12.76
N TRP A 145 -14.08 20.86 -13.76
CA TRP A 145 -13.14 20.92 -14.89
C TRP A 145 -11.68 21.09 -14.45
N LEU A 146 -11.43 21.75 -13.31
CA LEU A 146 -10.08 21.89 -12.74
C LEU A 146 -9.52 20.55 -12.27
N THR A 147 -10.33 19.75 -11.58
CA THR A 147 -9.91 18.42 -11.11
C THR A 147 -9.74 17.43 -12.27
N ALA A 148 -10.65 17.44 -13.24
CA ALA A 148 -10.51 16.63 -14.46
C ALA A 148 -9.28 17.07 -15.28
N GLY A 149 -9.07 18.38 -15.42
CA GLY A 149 -7.87 18.97 -16.02
C GLY A 149 -6.58 18.54 -15.34
N GLY A 150 -6.56 18.52 -14.00
CA GLY A 150 -5.42 18.03 -13.23
C GLY A 150 -5.06 16.58 -13.54
N VAL A 151 -6.06 15.69 -13.68
CA VAL A 151 -5.83 14.29 -14.07
C VAL A 151 -5.26 14.20 -15.49
N MET A 152 -5.76 14.99 -16.44
CA MET A 152 -5.25 14.99 -17.82
C MET A 152 -3.81 15.55 -17.93
N VAL A 153 -3.48 16.54 -17.11
CA VAL A 153 -2.11 17.07 -16.99
C VAL A 153 -1.19 16.00 -16.42
N LEU A 154 -1.62 15.27 -15.39
CA LEU A 154 -0.84 14.19 -14.79
C LEU A 154 -0.52 13.10 -15.82
N ILE A 155 -1.52 12.61 -16.57
CA ILE A 155 -1.33 11.59 -17.61
C ILE A 155 -0.35 12.08 -18.68
N SER A 156 -0.56 13.29 -19.19
CA SER A 156 0.34 13.89 -20.18
C SER A 156 1.78 14.01 -19.66
N ALA A 157 1.96 14.35 -18.38
CA ALA A 157 3.28 14.46 -17.75
C ALA A 157 3.99 13.12 -17.62
N LEU A 158 3.28 12.11 -17.13
CA LEU A 158 3.81 10.76 -16.95
C LEU A 158 4.19 10.15 -18.30
N LEU A 159 3.33 10.26 -19.32
CA LEU A 159 3.63 9.77 -20.66
C LEU A 159 4.90 10.39 -21.25
N CYS A 160 5.07 11.71 -21.13
CA CYS A 160 6.28 12.38 -21.59
C CYS A 160 7.53 11.92 -20.82
N ALA A 161 7.42 11.66 -19.52
CA ALA A 161 8.50 11.09 -18.73
C ALA A 161 8.85 9.67 -19.18
N VAL A 162 7.86 8.82 -19.47
CA VAL A 162 8.06 7.45 -19.98
C VAL A 162 8.81 7.49 -21.30
N ILE A 163 8.35 8.29 -22.26
CA ILE A 163 8.97 8.38 -23.59
C ILE A 163 10.40 8.94 -23.49
N SER A 164 10.64 9.91 -22.60
CA SER A 164 11.98 10.44 -22.35
C SER A 164 12.91 9.36 -21.77
N ALA A 165 12.41 8.53 -20.86
CA ALA A 165 13.18 7.41 -20.32
C ALA A 165 13.47 6.34 -21.39
N VAL A 166 12.47 5.94 -22.19
CA VAL A 166 12.65 4.97 -23.29
C VAL A 166 13.66 5.46 -24.32
N THR A 167 13.57 6.73 -24.73
CA THR A 167 14.48 7.32 -25.72
C THR A 167 15.92 7.37 -25.21
N LYS A 168 16.13 7.67 -23.92
CA LYS A 168 17.45 7.57 -23.28
C LYS A 168 18.00 6.15 -23.31
N VAL A 169 17.20 5.14 -22.94
CA VAL A 169 17.59 3.72 -22.97
C VAL A 169 17.95 3.26 -24.39
N LEU A 170 17.16 3.67 -25.39
CA LEU A 170 17.40 3.32 -26.78
C LEU A 170 18.64 4.04 -27.36
N ALA A 171 18.90 5.28 -26.93
CA ALA A 171 20.07 6.05 -27.34
C ALA A 171 21.36 5.49 -26.72
N SER A 172 21.34 5.06 -25.46
CA SER A 172 22.49 4.41 -24.81
C SER A 172 22.87 3.09 -25.48
N GLY A 173 21.89 2.36 -26.05
CA GLY A 173 22.16 1.15 -26.83
C GLY A 173 22.80 1.38 -28.20
N LYS A 174 22.84 2.63 -28.70
CA LYS A 174 23.33 2.98 -30.04
C LYS A 174 24.73 3.61 -30.07
N LEU A 175 25.37 3.87 -28.93
CA LEU A 175 26.74 4.41 -28.88
C LEU A 175 27.75 3.32 -28.52
N PRO A 176 28.38 2.63 -29.50
CA PRO A 176 29.53 1.78 -29.23
C PRO A 176 30.73 2.68 -28.94
N SER A 177 30.92 3.07 -27.67
CA SER A 177 32.16 3.70 -27.25
C SER A 177 33.23 2.63 -27.13
N LYS A 178 34.20 2.76 -28.02
CA LYS A 178 35.42 1.98 -28.20
C LYS A 178 36.24 2.03 -26.92
N ASN A 179 36.10 1.03 -26.03
CA ASN A 179 37.10 0.46 -25.12
C ASN A 179 36.43 -0.59 -24.20
N PRO A 180 36.68 -1.91 -24.36
CA PRO A 180 36.21 -2.91 -23.40
C PRO A 180 37.27 -3.03 -22.29
N ALA A 181 37.33 -2.04 -21.40
CA ALA A 181 37.92 -2.26 -20.09
C ALA A 181 36.79 -2.76 -19.19
N HIS A 182 36.91 -4.01 -18.73
CA HIS A 182 35.97 -4.75 -17.88
C HIS A 182 35.20 -3.87 -16.89
N SER A 183 33.95 -3.52 -17.24
CA SER A 183 32.91 -3.18 -16.28
C SER A 183 31.81 -4.23 -16.43
N SER A 184 32.09 -5.44 -15.94
CA SER A 184 31.01 -6.37 -15.64
C SER A 184 30.28 -5.85 -14.41
N SER A 185 29.37 -4.88 -14.62
CA SER A 185 28.27 -4.66 -13.68
C SER A 185 27.41 -5.91 -13.73
N ARG A 186 27.82 -6.90 -12.94
CA ARG A 186 27.10 -8.15 -12.80
C ARG A 186 25.94 -7.83 -11.86
N TRP A 187 24.75 -7.74 -12.45
CA TRP A 187 23.49 -7.59 -11.74
C TRP A 187 23.46 -8.54 -10.54
N SER A 188 23.06 -8.02 -9.38
CA SER A 188 22.87 -8.85 -8.20
C SER A 188 21.67 -9.78 -8.41
N GLU A 189 21.63 -10.90 -7.69
CA GLU A 189 20.47 -11.81 -7.73
C GLU A 189 19.19 -11.11 -7.26
N LEU A 190 19.32 -10.15 -6.35
CA LEU A 190 18.23 -9.32 -5.85
C LEU A 190 17.73 -8.33 -6.92
N ASP A 191 18.63 -7.75 -7.69
CA ASP A 191 18.31 -6.82 -8.78
C ASP A 191 17.47 -7.52 -9.85
N LEU A 192 17.85 -8.75 -10.21
CA LEU A 192 17.13 -9.59 -11.14
C LEU A 192 15.75 -9.97 -10.57
N LEU A 193 15.66 -10.30 -9.28
CA LEU A 193 14.40 -10.60 -8.61
C LEU A 193 13.45 -9.40 -8.63
N ILE A 194 13.94 -8.20 -8.31
CA ILE A 194 13.14 -6.97 -8.33
C ILE A 194 12.66 -6.66 -9.74
N LEU A 195 13.53 -6.77 -10.74
CA LEU A 195 13.17 -6.52 -12.13
C LEU A 195 12.16 -7.54 -12.67
N LEU A 196 12.41 -8.84 -12.48
CA LEU A 196 11.53 -9.90 -12.96
C LEU A 196 10.19 -9.88 -12.21
N GLY A 197 10.21 -9.59 -10.92
CA GLY A 197 9.02 -9.44 -10.09
C GLY A 197 8.14 -8.27 -10.50
N THR A 198 8.74 -7.10 -10.75
CA THR A 198 7.99 -5.92 -11.24
C THR A 198 7.43 -6.18 -12.64
N LEU A 199 8.21 -6.78 -13.54
CA LEU A 199 7.74 -7.15 -14.88
C LEU A 199 6.61 -8.19 -14.82
N GLY A 200 6.75 -9.22 -13.98
CA GLY A 200 5.74 -10.26 -13.79
C GLY A 200 4.42 -9.69 -13.28
N HIS A 201 4.46 -8.74 -12.34
CA HIS A 201 3.26 -8.05 -11.88
C HIS A 201 2.60 -7.21 -12.98
N VAL A 202 3.37 -6.44 -13.76
CA VAL A 202 2.82 -5.67 -14.89
C VAL A 202 2.11 -6.59 -15.90
N LEU A 203 2.68 -7.76 -16.18
CA LEU A 203 2.05 -8.77 -17.03
C LEU A 203 0.79 -9.36 -16.38
N SER A 204 0.79 -9.57 -15.06
CA SER A 204 -0.37 -10.05 -14.31
C SER A 204 -1.55 -9.09 -14.34
N LEU A 205 -1.33 -7.77 -14.39
CA LEU A 205 -2.41 -6.78 -14.54
C LEU A 205 -3.17 -6.90 -15.87
N GLY A 206 -2.55 -7.51 -16.89
CA GLY A 206 -3.19 -7.83 -18.16
C GLY A 206 -4.01 -9.13 -18.12
N ALA A 207 -3.93 -9.90 -17.03
CA ALA A 207 -4.73 -11.10 -16.87
C ALA A 207 -6.18 -10.73 -16.49
N SER A 208 -7.14 -11.45 -17.07
CA SER A 208 -8.57 -11.24 -16.82
C SER A 208 -9.04 -11.70 -15.43
N SER A 209 -8.15 -12.21 -14.59
CA SER A 209 -8.50 -12.83 -13.32
C SER A 209 -8.54 -11.83 -12.17
N PHE A 210 -9.55 -12.03 -11.33
CA PHE A 210 -10.00 -11.16 -10.26
C PHE A 210 -8.89 -10.72 -9.27
N ILE A 211 -9.20 -9.66 -8.52
CA ILE A 211 -8.52 -9.11 -7.32
C ILE A 211 -7.94 -10.20 -6.38
N GLU A 212 -8.55 -11.38 -6.34
CA GLU A 212 -8.13 -12.52 -5.52
C GLU A 212 -6.77 -13.10 -5.93
N GLU A 213 -6.44 -13.11 -7.23
CA GLU A 213 -5.15 -13.57 -7.76
C GLU A 213 -4.05 -12.52 -7.59
N GLU A 214 -4.42 -11.23 -7.57
CA GLU A 214 -3.47 -10.14 -7.38
C GLU A 214 -2.91 -10.13 -5.95
N HIS A 215 -3.76 -10.31 -4.93
CA HIS A 215 -3.31 -10.44 -3.55
C HIS A 215 -2.32 -11.61 -3.38
N GLN A 216 -2.61 -12.77 -3.98
CA GLN A 216 -1.71 -13.92 -3.89
C GLN A 216 -0.36 -13.62 -4.54
N THR A 217 -0.37 -12.92 -5.68
CA THR A 217 0.85 -12.49 -6.38
C THR A 217 1.73 -11.62 -5.48
N TRP A 218 1.16 -10.58 -4.86
CA TRP A 218 1.90 -9.71 -3.94
C TRP A 218 2.42 -10.45 -2.70
N TYR A 219 1.62 -11.38 -2.17
CA TYR A 219 2.04 -12.21 -1.04
C TYR A 219 3.26 -13.07 -1.39
N PHE A 220 3.25 -13.79 -2.52
CA PHE A 220 4.40 -14.60 -2.92
C PHE A 220 5.61 -13.73 -3.24
N LEU A 221 5.40 -12.59 -3.87
CA LEU A 221 6.46 -11.66 -4.23
C LEU A 221 7.18 -11.10 -2.99
N VAL A 222 6.43 -10.61 -2.00
CA VAL A 222 6.99 -10.07 -0.74
C VAL A 222 7.65 -11.16 0.10
N ASN A 223 7.09 -12.36 0.18
CA ASN A 223 7.76 -13.46 0.91
C ASN A 223 9.07 -13.87 0.24
N THR A 224 9.10 -13.92 -1.10
CA THR A 224 10.31 -14.25 -1.85
C THR A 224 11.37 -13.14 -1.68
N LEU A 225 10.96 -11.87 -1.71
CA LEU A 225 11.83 -10.74 -1.40
C LEU A 225 12.42 -10.85 0.01
N CYS A 226 11.59 -11.12 1.03
CA CYS A 226 12.05 -11.31 2.40
C CYS A 226 13.08 -12.45 2.48
N LEU A 227 12.84 -13.59 1.83
CA LEU A 227 13.79 -14.71 1.81
C LEU A 227 15.09 -14.38 1.08
N ALA A 228 15.03 -13.65 -0.03
CA ALA A 228 16.20 -13.18 -0.75
C ALA A 228 17.05 -12.25 0.13
N LEU A 229 16.41 -11.31 0.83
CA LEU A 229 17.07 -10.44 1.81
C LEU A 229 17.65 -11.26 2.98
N CYS A 230 16.95 -12.29 3.49
CA CYS A 230 17.51 -13.22 4.49
C CYS A 230 18.81 -13.85 3.99
N HIS A 231 18.80 -14.35 2.76
CA HIS A 231 19.92 -15.05 2.15
C HIS A 231 21.11 -14.11 1.96
N GLU A 232 20.88 -12.90 1.48
CA GLU A 232 21.92 -11.89 1.31
C GLU A 232 22.53 -11.46 2.65
N MET A 233 21.69 -11.23 3.67
CA MET A 233 22.15 -10.92 5.02
C MET A 233 22.99 -12.05 5.63
N TYR A 234 22.56 -13.30 5.46
CA TYR A 234 23.30 -14.46 5.92
C TYR A 234 24.66 -14.56 5.23
N ARG A 235 24.71 -14.36 3.91
CA ARG A 235 25.95 -14.39 3.13
C ARG A 235 26.93 -13.31 3.58
N ASN A 236 26.46 -12.09 3.78
CA ASN A 236 27.30 -10.96 4.18
C ASN A 236 27.74 -11.05 5.65
N CYS A 237 26.94 -11.67 6.54
CA CYS A 237 27.30 -11.84 7.94
C CYS A 237 28.22 -13.04 8.22
N PHE A 238 28.12 -14.14 7.47
CA PHE A 238 28.85 -15.39 7.75
C PHE A 238 29.90 -15.78 6.72
N LEU A 239 29.73 -15.45 5.43
CA LEU A 239 30.63 -15.94 4.38
C LEU A 239 31.84 -15.02 4.16
N GLU A 240 31.72 -13.74 4.45
CA GLU A 240 32.79 -12.74 4.27
C GLU A 240 33.81 -12.72 5.43
N ASP A 241 33.51 -13.36 6.57
CA ASP A 241 34.40 -13.45 7.75
C ASP A 241 35.56 -14.45 7.54
N SER A 242 35.65 -15.13 6.38
CA SER A 242 36.68 -16.13 6.07
C SER A 242 37.90 -15.61 5.29
N GLY A 243 38.01 -14.31 4.96
CA GLY A 243 39.13 -13.87 4.10
C GLY A 243 39.49 -12.40 3.92
N ALA A 244 38.86 -11.40 4.55
CA ALA A 244 39.30 -10.00 4.44
C ALA A 244 38.82 -9.11 5.61
N PRO A 245 39.50 -7.99 5.95
CA PRO A 245 39.12 -7.15 7.09
C PRO A 245 37.80 -6.41 6.83
N LYS A 246 36.86 -6.64 7.75
CA LYS A 246 35.57 -6.00 8.04
C LYS A 246 35.28 -4.66 7.33
N ARG A 247 34.27 -4.69 6.44
CA ARG A 247 33.59 -3.50 5.88
C ARG A 247 32.24 -3.19 6.53
N CYS A 248 31.92 -3.85 7.64
CA CYS A 248 30.72 -3.54 8.43
C CYS A 248 31.08 -2.60 9.59
N LEU A 249 30.47 -1.42 9.59
CA LEU A 249 30.36 -0.49 10.74
C LEU A 249 31.58 0.40 11.07
N HIS A 250 32.15 1.11 10.08
CA HIS A 250 32.85 2.37 10.35
C HIS A 250 32.38 3.44 9.37
N ALA A 251 31.43 4.27 9.81
CA ALA A 251 31.18 5.63 9.28
C ALA A 251 30.12 6.35 10.15
N GLU A 252 30.30 6.40 11.48
CA GLU A 252 29.55 7.37 12.31
C GLU A 252 30.43 8.10 13.35
N GLU A 253 31.77 7.94 13.32
CA GLU A 253 32.68 8.70 14.19
C GLU A 253 33.60 9.70 13.46
N GLU A 254 33.55 9.80 12.12
CA GLU A 254 34.45 10.69 11.37
C GLU A 254 33.85 12.08 11.09
N PHE A 255 32.64 12.39 11.59
CA PHE A 255 32.04 13.72 11.44
C PHE A 255 32.18 14.64 12.66
N ASP A 256 32.56 14.11 13.83
CA ASP A 256 32.69 14.90 15.08
C ASP A 256 34.14 15.24 15.48
N ARG A 257 35.15 14.84 14.69
CA ARG A 257 36.57 15.14 14.99
C ARG A 257 37.22 16.18 14.07
N ALA A 258 36.50 16.73 13.10
CA ALA A 258 37.03 17.70 12.14
C ALA A 258 37.07 19.16 12.65
N THR A 259 37.13 19.40 13.96
CA THR A 259 37.32 20.74 14.50
C THR A 259 38.09 20.71 15.83
N GLN A 260 39.37 20.33 15.77
CA GLN A 260 40.44 20.88 16.63
C GLN A 260 41.81 20.26 16.33
N ALA A 261 42.64 21.00 15.62
CA ALA A 261 44.10 21.03 15.78
C ALA A 261 44.59 22.35 15.16
N PRO A 262 45.56 23.09 15.77
CA PRO A 262 46.94 22.57 15.75
C PRO A 262 47.86 22.86 16.96
N ARG A 263 48.85 21.95 17.08
CA ARG A 263 50.28 22.09 17.45
C ARG A 263 50.77 22.07 18.92
N GLY A 264 51.68 21.12 19.17
CA GLY A 264 52.81 21.16 20.13
C GLY A 264 53.30 19.74 20.48
N ARG A 265 54.35 19.20 19.82
CA ARG A 265 55.77 19.12 20.22
C ARG A 265 56.11 18.00 21.24
N GLY A 266 56.94 17.04 20.81
CA GLY A 266 57.81 16.14 21.62
C GLY A 266 57.06 15.15 22.51
N THR A 267 57.46 13.90 22.74
CA THR A 267 58.80 13.30 22.75
C THR A 267 58.60 11.79 22.64
N ASP A 268 59.67 11.13 22.22
CA ASP A 268 59.97 9.70 22.19
C ASP A 268 59.53 8.92 23.46
N TRP A 269 59.55 7.58 23.40
CA TRP A 269 60.02 6.65 24.45
C TRP A 269 59.63 5.21 24.07
N ASP A 270 60.68 4.41 23.89
CA ASP A 270 60.69 3.00 23.50
C ASP A 270 60.02 2.05 24.52
N THR A 271 59.35 1.04 23.95
CA THR A 271 59.35 -0.40 24.26
C THR A 271 59.38 -0.89 25.73
N LEU A 272 58.30 -1.57 26.16
CA LEU A 272 58.41 -2.79 26.99
C LEU A 272 57.17 -3.70 26.81
N GLU A 273 57.43 -4.98 27.03
CA GLU A 273 56.80 -6.19 26.52
C GLU A 273 55.42 -6.59 27.04
N ILE A 274 54.84 -7.47 26.23
CA ILE A 274 53.77 -8.46 26.44
C ILE A 274 53.72 -9.03 27.87
N ASP A 275 52.53 -9.00 28.48
CA ASP A 275 52.08 -10.13 29.30
C ASP A 275 50.61 -10.49 29.02
N LYS A 276 50.34 -11.79 29.04
CA LYS A 276 49.10 -12.45 28.61
C LYS A 276 48.12 -12.62 29.78
N VAL A 277 46.85 -12.75 29.39
CA VAL A 277 45.73 -13.44 30.09
C VAL A 277 44.85 -12.60 31.02
N SER A 278 43.70 -12.17 30.47
CA SER A 278 42.39 -12.66 30.92
C SER A 278 41.35 -12.41 29.82
N THR A 279 41.08 -13.45 29.04
CA THR A 279 40.07 -13.51 27.97
C THR A 279 38.67 -13.58 28.56
N GLY A 280 38.05 -12.42 28.75
CA GLY A 280 36.59 -12.27 28.72
C GLY A 280 36.23 -11.45 27.49
N PRO A 281 35.11 -11.73 26.79
CA PRO A 281 34.71 -10.90 25.65
C PRO A 281 34.50 -9.47 26.14
N SER A 282 35.10 -8.51 25.43
CA SER A 282 34.94 -7.10 25.78
C SER A 282 33.46 -6.69 25.66
N PRO A 283 32.95 -5.74 26.47
CA PRO A 283 31.56 -5.29 26.36
C PRO A 283 31.17 -4.83 24.96
N LEU A 284 32.14 -4.33 24.20
CA LEU A 284 32.01 -3.91 22.81
C LEU A 284 31.82 -5.11 21.85
N GLU A 285 32.50 -6.22 22.08
CA GLU A 285 32.32 -7.47 21.32
C GLU A 285 30.97 -8.11 21.62
N VAL A 286 30.55 -8.11 22.89
CA VAL A 286 29.23 -8.59 23.29
C VAL A 286 28.14 -7.74 22.62
N LEU A 287 28.26 -6.41 22.60
CA LEU A 287 27.28 -5.53 21.95
C LEU A 287 27.21 -5.77 20.44
N ARG A 288 28.36 -5.96 19.78
CA ARG A 288 28.46 -6.26 18.35
C ARG A 288 27.84 -7.61 18.00
N ASP A 289 27.97 -8.60 18.88
CA ASP A 289 27.34 -9.91 18.69
C ASP A 289 25.82 -9.83 18.88
N HIS A 290 25.31 -9.03 19.83
CA HIS A 290 23.87 -8.80 19.96
C HIS A 290 23.29 -8.13 18.71
N GLU A 291 23.97 -7.12 18.16
CA GLU A 291 23.54 -6.46 16.93
C GLU A 291 23.50 -7.42 15.73
N ARG A 292 24.51 -8.29 15.60
CA ARG A 292 24.53 -9.38 14.60
C ARG A 292 23.34 -10.33 14.75
N TRP A 293 23.02 -10.73 15.98
CA TRP A 293 21.84 -11.56 16.24
C TRP A 293 20.53 -10.86 15.91
N MET A 294 20.41 -9.55 16.19
CA MET A 294 19.23 -8.77 15.81
C MET A 294 19.09 -8.66 14.29
N VAL A 295 20.20 -8.41 13.58
CA VAL A 295 20.24 -8.38 12.12
C VAL A 295 19.79 -9.73 11.55
N LEU A 296 20.29 -10.85 12.07
CA LEU A 296 19.90 -12.19 11.63
C LEU A 296 18.46 -12.58 12.01
N ALA A 297 17.96 -12.12 13.16
CA ALA A 297 16.59 -12.37 13.58
C ALA A 297 15.56 -11.52 12.82
N SER A 298 15.98 -10.35 12.33
CA SER A 298 15.09 -9.37 11.69
C SER A 298 14.23 -9.93 10.55
N PRO A 299 14.73 -10.77 9.62
CA PRO A 299 13.92 -11.27 8.52
C PRO A 299 12.91 -12.33 8.97
N TRP A 300 13.26 -13.13 9.98
CA TRP A 300 12.34 -14.09 10.60
C TRP A 300 11.21 -13.38 11.33
N VAL A 301 11.53 -12.29 12.04
CA VAL A 301 10.52 -11.42 12.67
C VAL A 301 9.57 -10.85 11.61
N ILE A 302 10.10 -10.42 10.47
CA ILE A 302 9.29 -9.85 9.38
C ILE A 302 8.40 -10.91 8.73
N LEU A 303 8.91 -12.10 8.43
CA LEU A 303 8.10 -13.21 7.92
C LEU A 303 7.00 -13.61 8.91
N THR A 304 7.31 -13.60 10.20
CA THR A 304 6.33 -13.84 11.26
C THR A 304 5.26 -12.75 11.30
N CYS A 305 5.66 -11.47 11.18
CA CYS A 305 4.73 -10.35 11.07
C CYS A 305 3.84 -10.48 9.83
N CYS A 306 4.38 -10.82 8.66
CA CYS A 306 3.61 -11.06 7.43
C CYS A 306 2.61 -12.21 7.58
N ARG A 307 2.97 -13.29 8.30
CA ARG A 307 2.04 -14.39 8.61
C ARG A 307 0.93 -13.96 9.57
N LEU A 308 1.26 -13.19 10.60
CA LEU A 308 0.28 -12.62 11.53
C LEU A 308 -0.69 -11.69 10.80
N LEU A 309 -0.18 -10.80 9.96
CA LEU A 309 -0.97 -9.90 9.11
C LEU A 309 -2.00 -10.66 8.26
N ARG A 310 -1.59 -11.79 7.65
CA ARG A 310 -2.50 -12.65 6.89
C ARG A 310 -3.57 -13.34 7.76
N SER A 311 -3.24 -13.68 9.00
CA SER A 311 -4.21 -14.29 9.92
C SER A 311 -5.24 -13.29 10.46
N LEU A 312 -4.89 -11.99 10.49
CA LEU A 312 -5.78 -10.92 10.93
C LEU A 312 -6.95 -10.71 9.96
N ASN A 313 -6.67 -10.64 8.66
CA ASN A 313 -7.68 -10.53 7.60
C ASN A 313 -7.45 -11.64 6.57
N GLN A 314 -8.23 -12.71 6.63
CA GLN A 314 -8.10 -13.78 5.66
C GLN A 314 -8.77 -13.37 4.34
N THR A 315 -8.02 -13.47 3.25
CA THR A 315 -8.52 -13.23 1.90
C THR A 315 -8.84 -14.56 1.20
N GLY A 316 -10.02 -14.66 0.61
CA GLY A 316 -10.34 -15.65 -0.40
C GLY A 316 -11.62 -16.44 -0.13
N VAL A 317 -12.37 -16.72 -1.19
CA VAL A 317 -13.72 -17.31 -1.14
C VAL A 317 -13.70 -18.72 -0.52
N GLN A 318 -12.60 -19.46 -0.72
CA GLN A 318 -12.43 -20.81 -0.17
C GLN A 318 -12.40 -20.84 1.36
N TRP A 319 -11.95 -19.77 2.01
CA TRP A 319 -11.81 -19.70 3.47
C TRP A 319 -12.85 -18.80 4.14
N ALA A 320 -13.76 -18.20 3.37
CA ALA A 320 -14.85 -17.33 3.87
C ALA A 320 -15.76 -18.00 4.92
N HIS A 321 -15.83 -19.34 4.91
CA HIS A 321 -16.61 -20.11 5.88
C HIS A 321 -15.94 -20.23 7.26
N ARG A 322 -14.66 -19.86 7.41
CA ARG A 322 -13.95 -19.86 8.69
C ARG A 322 -13.85 -18.44 9.22
N PRO A 323 -14.18 -18.19 10.50
CA PRO A 323 -13.99 -16.87 11.08
C PRO A 323 -12.49 -16.55 11.11
N ASP A 324 -12.10 -15.43 10.52
CA ASP A 324 -10.77 -14.87 10.70
C ASP A 324 -10.70 -14.10 12.04
N LEU A 325 -9.48 -13.73 12.46
CA LEU A 325 -9.29 -12.99 13.71
C LEU A 325 -10.02 -11.64 13.68
N GLY A 326 -10.12 -11.00 12.51
CA GLY A 326 -10.89 -9.77 12.31
C GLY A 326 -12.38 -9.94 12.60
N HIS A 327 -13.01 -11.00 12.10
CA HIS A 327 -14.41 -11.35 12.37
C HIS A 327 -14.62 -11.67 13.85
N TRP A 328 -13.70 -12.43 14.45
CA TRP A 328 -13.74 -12.75 15.87
C TRP A 328 -13.64 -11.48 16.75
N LEU A 329 -12.72 -10.56 16.43
CA LEU A 329 -12.56 -9.27 17.11
C LEU A 329 -13.75 -8.33 16.92
N THR A 330 -14.47 -8.43 15.80
CA THR A 330 -15.63 -7.58 15.50
C THR A 330 -16.91 -8.12 16.12
N SER A 331 -16.91 -9.34 16.66
CA SER A 331 -18.06 -9.90 17.36
C SER A 331 -18.42 -9.07 18.60
N PRO A 332 -19.72 -8.97 18.95
CA PRO A 332 -20.16 -8.19 20.11
C PRO A 332 -19.61 -8.74 21.43
N ASP A 333 -19.33 -10.04 21.50
CA ASP A 333 -18.85 -10.72 22.70
C ASP A 333 -17.40 -10.33 23.06
N HIS A 334 -16.56 -10.03 22.06
CA HIS A 334 -15.14 -9.71 22.23
C HIS A 334 -14.83 -8.19 22.17
N LYS A 335 -15.84 -7.35 22.41
CA LYS A 335 -15.70 -5.88 22.31
C LYS A 335 -14.67 -5.29 23.28
N ALA A 336 -14.51 -5.87 24.47
CA ALA A 336 -13.50 -5.44 25.45
C ALA A 336 -12.07 -5.71 24.94
N GLU A 337 -11.87 -6.85 24.27
CA GLU A 337 -10.60 -7.26 23.70
C GLU A 337 -10.21 -6.38 22.50
N LEU A 338 -11.18 -6.08 21.62
CA LEU A 338 -11.01 -5.12 20.53
C LEU A 338 -10.63 -3.73 21.08
N SER A 339 -11.20 -3.33 22.21
CA SER A 339 -10.95 -2.03 22.83
C SER A 339 -9.54 -1.92 23.41
N ALA A 340 -9.09 -2.98 24.11
CA ALA A 340 -7.73 -3.08 24.63
C ALA A 340 -6.71 -3.14 23.50
N LEU A 341 -6.97 -3.94 22.46
CA LEU A 341 -6.11 -4.07 21.29
C LEU A 341 -6.00 -2.75 20.51
N ALA A 342 -7.12 -2.04 20.32
CA ALA A 342 -7.13 -0.71 19.69
C ALA A 342 -6.30 0.30 20.51
N ALA A 343 -6.47 0.36 21.83
CA ALA A 343 -5.69 1.24 22.68
C ALA A 343 -4.18 0.92 22.61
N LEU A 344 -3.82 -0.36 22.74
CA LEU A 344 -2.43 -0.82 22.63
C LEU A 344 -1.83 -0.46 21.26
N SER A 345 -2.59 -0.66 20.18
CA SER A 345 -2.12 -0.36 18.83
C SER A 345 -1.86 1.14 18.60
N LEU A 346 -2.68 2.02 19.15
CA LEU A 346 -2.48 3.47 19.07
C LEU A 346 -1.25 3.91 19.88
N VAL A 347 -1.05 3.34 21.07
CA VAL A 347 0.16 3.58 21.88
C VAL A 347 1.41 3.11 21.14
N MET A 348 1.38 1.91 20.56
CA MET A 348 2.51 1.39 19.78
C MET A 348 2.79 2.22 18.54
N THR A 349 1.75 2.72 17.85
CA THR A 349 1.90 3.67 16.73
C THR A 349 2.64 4.93 17.18
N PHE A 350 2.26 5.50 18.33
CA PHE A 350 2.94 6.66 18.89
C PHE A 350 4.42 6.36 19.17
N VAL A 351 4.73 5.23 19.82
CA VAL A 351 6.10 4.85 20.17
C VAL A 351 7.00 4.69 18.95
N LEU A 352 6.49 4.10 17.87
CA LEU A 352 7.25 3.88 16.63
C LEU A 352 7.53 5.20 15.89
N VAL A 353 6.57 6.12 15.84
CA VAL A 353 6.65 7.35 15.04
C VAL A 353 7.36 8.50 15.77
N GLN A 354 7.19 8.64 17.09
CA GLN A 354 7.61 9.83 17.84
C GLN A 354 9.12 10.14 17.82
N ARG A 355 9.98 9.16 17.54
CA ARG A 355 11.44 9.29 17.74
C ARG A 355 12.10 10.33 16.84
N ARG A 356 11.52 10.61 15.67
CA ARG A 356 12.10 11.48 14.64
C ARG A 356 11.34 12.80 14.43
N CYS A 357 10.24 13.02 15.14
CA CYS A 357 9.42 14.23 15.04
C CYS A 357 9.89 15.33 16.00
N SER A 358 9.53 16.57 15.69
CA SER A 358 9.65 17.72 16.56
C SER A 358 8.75 17.59 17.80
N VAL A 359 9.06 18.33 18.87
CA VAL A 359 8.27 18.28 20.12
C VAL A 359 6.81 18.68 19.89
N ALA A 360 6.58 19.71 19.08
CA ALA A 360 5.23 20.17 18.73
C ALA A 360 4.42 19.05 18.06
N SER A 361 5.02 18.35 17.09
CA SER A 361 4.35 17.25 16.40
C SER A 361 4.20 16.00 17.23
N LYS A 362 5.09 15.73 18.19
CA LYS A 362 4.86 14.65 19.18
C LYS A 362 3.61 14.92 20.00
N VAL A 363 3.44 16.15 20.48
CA VAL A 363 2.25 16.55 21.24
C VAL A 363 1.00 16.48 20.36
N ALA A 364 1.06 17.01 19.14
CA ALA A 364 -0.03 16.93 18.17
C ALA A 364 -0.41 15.48 17.83
N MET A 365 0.58 14.60 17.65
CA MET A 365 0.37 13.17 17.38
C MET A 365 -0.31 12.46 18.55
N ALA A 366 0.13 12.74 19.78
CA ALA A 366 -0.48 12.15 20.98
C ALA A 366 -1.96 12.55 21.11
N PHE A 367 -2.27 13.84 20.95
CA PHE A 367 -3.67 14.32 20.96
C PHE A 367 -4.47 13.80 19.77
N GLY A 368 -3.87 13.70 18.59
CA GLY A 368 -4.49 13.13 17.41
C GLY A 368 -4.89 11.66 17.60
N LEU A 369 -3.97 10.83 18.11
CA LEU A 369 -4.22 9.40 18.38
C LEU A 369 -5.24 9.20 19.51
N LEU A 370 -5.21 10.04 20.55
CA LEU A 370 -6.26 10.06 21.57
C LEU A 370 -7.62 10.41 20.95
N GLY A 371 -7.64 11.41 20.05
CA GLY A 371 -8.81 11.77 19.27
C GLY A 371 -9.34 10.62 18.40
N VAL A 372 -8.46 9.81 17.78
CA VAL A 372 -8.85 8.61 17.03
C VAL A 372 -9.55 7.61 17.95
N TYR A 373 -9.03 7.36 19.15
CA TYR A 373 -9.68 6.48 20.12
C TYR A 373 -11.05 7.02 20.53
N CYS A 374 -11.15 8.30 20.89
CA CYS A 374 -12.41 8.97 21.23
C CYS A 374 -13.44 8.91 20.10
N TYR A 375 -13.01 9.07 18.84
CA TYR A 375 -13.85 8.90 17.66
C TYR A 375 -14.42 7.48 17.57
N ARG A 376 -13.62 6.44 17.84
CA ARG A 376 -14.09 5.05 17.83
C ARG A 376 -15.04 4.73 18.98
N VAL A 377 -14.85 5.37 20.12
CA VAL A 377 -15.79 5.30 21.25
C VAL A 377 -17.11 5.99 20.90
N ALA A 378 -17.08 7.17 20.27
CA ALA A 378 -18.28 7.91 19.88
C ALA A 378 -19.16 7.12 18.88
N LEU A 379 -18.53 6.39 17.95
CA LEU A 379 -19.21 5.48 17.02
C LEU A 379 -19.77 4.21 17.69
N GLY A 380 -19.42 3.94 18.94
CA GLY A 380 -19.83 2.73 19.66
C GLY A 380 -19.06 1.47 19.27
N ASN A 381 -17.98 1.58 18.50
CA ASN A 381 -17.18 0.41 18.09
C ASN A 381 -16.27 -0.10 19.22
N VAL A 382 -15.81 0.80 20.08
CA VAL A 382 -14.86 0.54 21.18
C VAL A 382 -15.49 1.00 22.48
N LEU A 383 -15.23 0.28 23.57
CA LEU A 383 -15.72 0.61 24.91
C LEU A 383 -14.81 1.65 25.57
N PHE A 384 -15.42 2.58 26.30
CA PHE A 384 -14.67 3.50 27.14
C PHE A 384 -14.25 2.77 28.43
N PRO A 385 -12.97 2.86 28.86
CA PRO A 385 -12.49 2.13 30.04
C PRO A 385 -13.15 2.57 31.36
N TRP A 386 -13.88 3.69 31.37
CA TRP A 386 -14.42 4.30 32.59
C TRP A 386 -15.94 4.51 32.59
N GLN A 387 -16.67 4.06 31.58
CA GLN A 387 -18.13 4.24 31.58
C GLN A 387 -18.85 3.12 30.82
N GLN A 388 -19.61 2.35 31.58
CA GLN A 388 -20.53 1.33 31.10
C GLN A 388 -21.93 1.95 31.15
N ASP A 389 -22.57 1.99 29.99
CA ASP A 389 -23.97 2.33 29.74
C ASP A 389 -24.39 3.82 29.76
N ASN A 390 -25.16 4.18 28.73
CA ASN A 390 -25.88 5.46 28.50
C ASN A 390 -25.08 6.71 28.08
N LYS A 391 -24.43 6.66 26.91
CA LYS A 391 -24.26 7.86 26.08
C LYS A 391 -24.87 7.62 24.70
N ASP A 392 -25.72 8.54 24.25
CA ASP A 392 -26.31 8.51 22.90
C ASP A 392 -25.20 8.37 21.86
N ILE A 393 -25.34 7.39 20.96
CA ILE A 393 -24.38 7.14 19.88
C ILE A 393 -24.34 8.38 18.99
N SER A 394 -23.32 9.21 19.18
CA SER A 394 -23.05 10.36 18.32
C SER A 394 -22.53 9.87 16.97
N LYS A 395 -22.80 10.61 15.90
CA LYS A 395 -22.24 10.30 14.57
C LYS A 395 -20.70 10.45 14.50
N GLY A 396 -20.04 10.87 15.59
CA GLY A 396 -18.57 10.97 15.70
C GLY A 396 -17.95 12.07 14.83
N ILE A 397 -18.76 12.97 14.27
CA ILE A 397 -18.31 13.97 13.27
C ILE A 397 -17.39 15.00 13.91
N THR A 398 -17.69 15.42 15.14
CA THR A 398 -16.90 16.40 15.90
C THR A 398 -15.52 15.87 16.27
N GLU A 399 -15.45 14.62 16.69
CA GLU A 399 -14.24 13.91 17.08
C GLU A 399 -13.36 13.67 15.85
N ALA A 400 -13.95 13.27 14.72
CA ALA A 400 -13.21 13.13 13.46
C ALA A 400 -12.62 14.47 12.99
N ARG A 401 -13.41 15.55 13.03
CA ARG A 401 -12.92 16.91 12.69
C ARG A 401 -11.78 17.36 13.58
N PHE A 402 -11.84 17.05 14.88
CA PHE A 402 -10.75 17.33 15.82
C PHE A 402 -9.45 16.64 15.38
N VAL A 403 -9.50 15.36 15.01
CA VAL A 403 -8.32 14.64 14.50
C VAL A 403 -7.78 15.26 13.20
N TYR A 404 -8.67 15.64 12.27
CA TYR A 404 -8.24 16.27 11.02
C TYR A 404 -7.48 17.58 11.22
N VAL A 405 -7.80 18.38 12.25
CA VAL A 405 -7.04 19.59 12.58
C VAL A 405 -5.58 19.25 12.91
N PHE A 406 -5.32 18.19 13.67
CA PHE A 406 -3.94 17.75 13.96
C PHE A 406 -3.24 17.18 12.73
N VAL A 407 -3.95 16.38 11.91
CA VAL A 407 -3.40 15.87 10.63
C VAL A 407 -2.94 17.03 9.76
N LEU A 408 -3.81 18.01 9.52
CA LEU A 408 -3.48 19.20 8.71
C LEU A 408 -2.37 20.04 9.34
N GLY A 409 -2.37 20.19 10.67
CA GLY A 409 -1.32 20.92 11.38
C GLY A 409 0.07 20.29 11.20
N ILE A 410 0.18 18.96 11.37
CA ILE A 410 1.44 18.21 11.20
C ILE A 410 1.91 18.24 9.74
N LEU A 411 1.00 18.06 8.79
CA LEU A 411 1.33 18.15 7.36
C LEU A 411 1.79 19.56 6.98
N PHE A 412 1.15 20.59 7.52
CA PHE A 412 1.55 21.98 7.29
C PHE A 412 2.94 22.28 7.86
N THR A 413 3.25 21.82 9.07
CA THR A 413 4.60 22.00 9.64
C THR A 413 5.67 21.29 8.80
N GLY A 414 5.43 20.05 8.37
CA GLY A 414 6.38 19.30 7.55
C GLY A 414 6.59 19.89 6.16
N THR A 415 5.52 20.30 5.48
CA THR A 415 5.60 20.94 4.15
C THR A 415 6.26 22.32 4.22
N LYS A 416 5.98 23.10 5.27
CA LYS A 416 6.68 24.37 5.54
C LYS A 416 8.18 24.17 5.70
N ASP A 417 8.61 23.17 6.47
CA ASP A 417 10.03 22.89 6.68
C ASP A 417 10.72 22.39 5.41
N LEU A 418 10.03 21.59 4.60
CA LEU A 418 10.50 21.17 3.29
C LEU A 418 10.65 22.36 2.34
N LEU A 419 9.65 23.24 2.25
CA LEU A 419 9.69 24.44 1.41
C LEU A 419 10.84 25.38 1.84
N LYS A 420 11.02 25.56 3.16
CA LYS A 420 12.11 26.36 3.71
C LYS A 420 13.49 25.80 3.32
N SER A 421 13.65 24.48 3.33
CA SER A 421 14.90 23.80 2.93
C SER A 421 15.21 23.91 1.43
N GLN A 422 14.19 24.16 0.59
CA GLN A 422 14.37 24.38 -0.85
C GLN A 422 14.71 25.84 -1.18
N VAL A 423 14.14 26.80 -0.45
CA VAL A 423 14.27 28.24 -0.74
C VAL A 423 15.54 28.84 -0.12
N LEU A 424 15.82 28.52 1.14
CA LEU A 424 17.12 28.82 1.73
C LEU A 424 17.95 27.57 1.52
N ALA A 425 19.12 27.66 0.87
CA ALA A 425 20.08 26.58 0.72
C ALA A 425 20.61 26.11 2.11
N ALA A 426 19.72 25.52 2.91
CA ALA A 426 19.86 25.32 4.34
C ALA A 426 19.67 23.84 4.69
N ASP A 427 20.69 23.37 5.41
CA ASP A 427 20.81 22.20 6.26
C ASP A 427 19.95 20.96 5.95
N SER A 428 20.62 19.86 5.61
CA SER A 428 20.03 18.53 5.35
C SER A 428 19.18 18.01 6.53
N THR A 429 19.47 18.50 7.73
CA THR A 429 18.73 18.23 8.98
C THR A 429 17.28 18.72 8.90
N VAL A 430 17.03 19.92 8.36
CA VAL A 430 15.68 20.50 8.26
C VAL A 430 14.84 19.74 7.25
N ARG A 431 15.43 19.35 6.12
CA ARG A 431 14.77 18.53 5.09
C ARG A 431 14.36 17.16 5.64
N THR A 432 15.24 16.50 6.38
CA THR A 432 14.95 15.17 6.96
C THR A 432 13.87 15.23 8.04
N VAL A 433 13.91 16.24 8.90
CA VAL A 433 12.84 16.48 9.89
C VAL A 433 11.51 16.74 9.18
N GLY A 434 11.47 17.64 8.19
CA GLY A 434 10.25 17.94 7.43
C GLY A 434 9.61 16.71 6.76
N LEU A 435 10.43 15.79 6.22
CA LEU A 435 9.94 14.52 5.65
C LEU A 435 9.34 13.59 6.71
N TRP A 436 9.97 13.49 7.89
CA TRP A 436 9.42 12.71 9.01
C TRP A 436 8.11 13.29 9.53
N GLU A 437 7.98 14.61 9.55
CA GLU A 437 6.75 15.30 9.91
C GLU A 437 5.61 14.93 8.95
N VAL A 438 5.84 15.00 7.63
CA VAL A 438 4.84 14.58 6.63
C VAL A 438 4.48 13.11 6.80
N HIS A 439 5.46 12.24 6.96
CA HIS A 439 5.22 10.81 7.20
C HIS A 439 4.34 10.58 8.44
N SER A 440 4.63 11.28 9.55
CA SER A 440 3.85 11.17 10.78
C SER A 440 2.39 11.62 10.58
N GLY A 441 2.16 12.73 9.87
CA GLY A 441 0.81 13.20 9.53
C GLY A 441 0.02 12.21 8.69
N LEU A 442 0.68 11.55 7.72
CA LEU A 442 0.07 10.48 6.91
C LEU A 442 -0.25 9.24 7.75
N VAL A 443 0.58 8.86 8.71
CA VAL A 443 0.30 7.75 9.63
C VAL A 443 -0.91 8.06 10.52
N LEU A 444 -1.03 9.29 11.03
CA LEU A 444 -2.20 9.70 11.80
C LEU A 444 -3.48 9.65 10.96
N LEU A 445 -3.40 10.08 9.71
CA LEU A 445 -4.52 9.97 8.76
C LEU A 445 -4.88 8.50 8.50
N ALA A 446 -3.88 7.63 8.30
CA ALA A 446 -4.10 6.19 8.13
C ALA A 446 -4.81 5.60 9.36
N ALA A 447 -4.37 5.93 10.58
CA ALA A 447 -5.02 5.47 11.81
C ALA A 447 -6.47 5.94 11.94
N LEU A 448 -6.78 7.17 11.50
CA LEU A 448 -8.15 7.69 11.48
C LEU A 448 -9.05 6.96 10.45
N LEU A 449 -8.49 6.57 9.30
CA LEU A 449 -9.21 5.87 8.24
C LEU A 449 -9.37 4.36 8.54
N SER A 450 -8.39 3.73 9.19
CA SER A 450 -8.41 2.30 9.51
C SER A 450 -9.50 1.94 10.52
N ARG A 451 -10.32 0.94 10.19
CA ARG A 451 -11.26 0.31 11.14
C ARG A 451 -10.52 -0.17 12.41
N PRO A 452 -11.18 -0.25 13.58
CA PRO A 452 -10.51 -0.58 14.84
C PRO A 452 -9.79 -1.93 14.80
N HIS A 453 -10.34 -2.96 14.15
CA HIS A 453 -9.67 -4.26 13.98
C HIS A 453 -8.45 -4.23 13.04
N ASN A 454 -8.31 -3.18 12.21
CA ASN A 454 -7.19 -2.98 11.29
C ASN A 454 -6.07 -2.10 11.89
N LEU A 455 -6.24 -1.50 13.07
CA LEU A 455 -5.16 -0.76 13.72
C LEU A 455 -3.91 -1.61 14.02
N PRO A 456 -4.03 -2.90 14.42
CA PRO A 456 -2.88 -3.80 14.52
C PRO A 456 -2.13 -3.99 13.21
N VAL A 457 -2.84 -3.99 12.06
CA VAL A 457 -2.22 -4.09 10.73
C VAL A 457 -1.33 -2.87 10.47
N LEU A 458 -1.81 -1.67 10.82
CA LEU A 458 -1.00 -0.45 10.73
C LEU A 458 0.26 -0.53 11.60
N VAL A 459 0.14 -0.98 12.86
CA VAL A 459 1.29 -1.13 13.76
C VAL A 459 2.32 -2.11 13.22
N LEU A 460 1.87 -3.28 12.76
CA LEU A 460 2.77 -4.30 12.20
C LEU A 460 3.45 -3.80 10.92
N SER A 461 2.76 -3.05 10.07
CA SER A 461 3.39 -2.43 8.89
C SER A 461 4.49 -1.43 9.25
N LEU A 462 4.25 -0.56 10.25
CA LEU A 462 5.25 0.39 10.76
C LEU A 462 6.43 -0.32 11.44
N LEU A 463 6.16 -1.41 12.14
CA LEU A 463 7.20 -2.25 12.74
C LEU A 463 8.09 -2.87 11.66
N VAL A 464 7.51 -3.49 10.63
CA VAL A 464 8.24 -4.06 9.50
C VAL A 464 9.07 -2.98 8.79
N GLN A 465 8.49 -1.80 8.53
CA GLN A 465 9.21 -0.67 7.93
C GLN A 465 10.41 -0.22 8.79
N THR A 466 10.22 -0.15 10.11
CA THR A 466 11.29 0.24 11.04
C THR A 466 12.43 -0.78 11.06
N ILE A 467 12.08 -2.07 11.11
CA ILE A 467 13.05 -3.18 11.10
C ILE A 467 13.82 -3.20 9.77
N MET A 468 13.11 -3.11 8.64
CA MET A 468 13.72 -3.05 7.30
C MET A 468 14.70 -1.88 7.19
N THR A 469 14.30 -0.69 7.65
CA THR A 469 15.15 0.51 7.56
C THR A 469 16.41 0.38 8.43
N GLN A 470 16.29 -0.13 9.65
CA GLN A 470 17.40 -0.17 10.61
C GLN A 470 18.34 -1.35 10.37
N PHE A 471 17.80 -2.53 10.09
CA PHE A 471 18.55 -3.78 10.12
C PHE A 471 18.81 -4.39 8.74
N VAL A 472 18.15 -3.90 7.69
CA VAL A 472 18.30 -4.46 6.34
C VAL A 472 18.86 -3.42 5.37
N TRP A 473 18.15 -2.31 5.14
CA TRP A 473 18.56 -1.32 4.14
C TRP A 473 19.82 -0.54 4.52
N ARG A 474 19.95 -0.12 5.78
CA ARG A 474 21.15 0.59 6.25
C ARG A 474 22.40 -0.31 6.22
N PRO A 475 22.38 -1.55 6.73
CA PRO A 475 23.57 -2.41 6.72
C PRO A 475 23.97 -2.88 5.31
N LEU A 476 23.01 -3.17 4.43
CA LEU A 476 23.28 -3.67 3.08
C LEU A 476 23.62 -2.58 2.06
N ARG A 477 23.50 -1.29 2.41
CA ARG A 477 23.75 -0.14 1.53
C ARG A 477 23.03 -0.22 0.18
N HIS A 478 21.79 -0.71 0.19
CA HIS A 478 20.94 -0.75 -1.00
C HIS A 478 20.80 0.64 -1.64
N SER A 479 20.72 0.68 -2.97
CA SER A 479 20.49 1.93 -3.69
C SER A 479 19.12 2.52 -3.31
N THR A 480 18.98 3.85 -3.39
CA THR A 480 17.70 4.54 -3.12
C THR A 480 16.55 3.98 -3.97
N ALA A 481 16.86 3.49 -5.17
CA ALA A 481 15.88 2.94 -6.07
C ALA A 481 15.42 1.53 -5.68
N GLU A 482 16.34 0.64 -5.30
CA GLU A 482 16.00 -0.66 -4.72
C GLU A 482 15.07 -0.48 -3.51
N VAL A 483 15.45 0.41 -2.60
CA VAL A 483 14.65 0.72 -1.40
C VAL A 483 13.27 1.23 -1.78
N THR A 484 13.16 2.10 -2.79
CA THR A 484 11.87 2.64 -3.25
C THR A 484 10.95 1.55 -3.80
N VAL A 485 11.49 0.64 -4.61
CA VAL A 485 10.70 -0.45 -5.21
C VAL A 485 10.29 -1.47 -4.15
N MET A 486 11.17 -1.79 -3.21
CA MET A 486 10.83 -2.65 -2.07
C MET A 486 9.69 -2.03 -1.24
N HIS A 487 9.75 -0.73 -0.94
CA HIS A 487 8.66 -0.04 -0.25
C HIS A 487 7.34 -0.11 -1.03
N TYR A 488 7.38 0.02 -2.36
CA TYR A 488 6.20 -0.12 -3.19
C TYR A 488 5.59 -1.53 -3.06
N TRP A 489 6.41 -2.59 -3.12
CA TRP A 489 5.94 -3.97 -2.95
C TRP A 489 5.33 -4.22 -1.58
N PHE A 490 6.00 -3.76 -0.52
CA PHE A 490 5.46 -3.85 0.84
C PHE A 490 4.15 -3.06 1.00
N GLY A 491 4.08 -1.86 0.43
CA GLY A 491 2.87 -1.03 0.46
C GLY A 491 1.66 -1.73 -0.17
N GLN A 492 1.85 -2.35 -1.33
CA GLN A 492 0.79 -3.12 -2.00
C GLN A 492 0.36 -4.33 -1.18
N ALA A 493 1.30 -5.10 -0.66
CA ALA A 493 0.98 -6.24 0.21
C ALA A 493 0.22 -5.80 1.48
N PHE A 494 0.64 -4.71 2.12
CA PHE A 494 -0.04 -4.17 3.30
C PHE A 494 -1.44 -3.66 3.01
N PHE A 495 -1.68 -3.07 1.83
CA PHE A 495 -3.02 -2.68 1.40
C PHE A 495 -3.95 -3.90 1.34
N TYR A 496 -3.51 -4.99 0.72
CA TYR A 496 -4.31 -6.22 0.66
C TYR A 496 -4.52 -6.86 2.04
N PHE A 497 -3.56 -6.76 2.96
CA PHE A 497 -3.78 -7.22 4.33
C PHE A 497 -4.80 -6.38 5.12
N GLN A 498 -5.21 -5.19 4.65
CA GLN A 498 -6.26 -4.38 5.29
C GLN A 498 -7.67 -4.72 4.79
N VAL A 499 -7.80 -5.27 3.57
CA VAL A 499 -9.09 -5.49 2.91
C VAL A 499 -9.48 -6.97 3.01
N GLY A 500 -10.37 -7.29 3.94
CA GLY A 500 -11.06 -8.60 3.96
C GLY A 500 -12.09 -8.69 2.83
N PHE A 501 -12.16 -9.84 2.14
CA PHE A 501 -12.96 -10.04 0.92
C PHE A 501 -14.48 -9.80 1.12
N HIS A 502 -14.97 -9.87 2.36
CA HIS A 502 -16.38 -9.64 2.70
C HIS A 502 -16.89 -8.21 2.51
N HIS A 503 -16.03 -7.26 2.11
CA HIS A 503 -16.41 -5.87 1.84
C HIS A 503 -16.36 -5.47 0.35
N CYS A 504 -16.08 -6.40 -0.56
CA CYS A 504 -16.13 -6.17 -2.01
C CYS A 504 -17.40 -6.72 -2.70
N GLY A 505 -18.39 -7.18 -1.94
CA GLY A 505 -19.69 -7.64 -2.45
C GLY A 505 -20.77 -6.59 -2.35
#